data_AF-A0A544TQA2-F1
#
_entry.id   AF-A0A544TQA2-F1
#
_cell.length_a   1.000
_cell.length_b   1.000
_cell.length_c   1.000
_cell.angle_alpha   90.00
_cell.angle_beta   90.00
_cell.angle_gamma   90.00
#
_symmetry.space_group_name_H-M   'P 1'
#
loop_
_entity.id
_entity.type
_entity.pdbx_description
1 polymer ?
#
loop_
_entity_poly.entity_id
_entity_poly.type
_entity_poly.pdbx_seq_one_letter_code
_entity_poly.pdbx_strand_id
1 'polypeptide(L)'
;MVKKGRQSYLREVSDQIKSKEAKDYVSVELDYHIKQAKKEWINKGLNEADAEEKAVGQMGNPITLGQQLNKLHRPKVDWLTVILLLITLGLSFLPMLSLNNNFSDDSMNMRYYSTHKAIFVLLGGTVAFGMMLMDYRKLEKFGWLFYTIGIIILLILSFFPTHFVNGISVIKVGPLTIESLMVIPFFFLAWASFFNDIRLKIWHLSILFFVPFYLIFTIPSISTAYIYGVMVFVMLCWSKFSRKTILKTLGISISSFLIVCIIFWQTVAPYQKHRLEVFFNPEQYPDSGGYMILLLKELLSKADWFGNSMTNEFIPEGHTNFVLVSLTSYFGWSFAIALVLILSLFVARIVVITRNIHHAYGKLLLIGSIALYTVQLVTNIAMTLGFFPLTSMSLPFISYGLMPTLFNAFLIGVVLSVYRRKDLVSSCFITN
;
A
#
# COMPACT_ATOMS: atom_id res chain seq x y z
N MET A 1 -19.45 -33.91 35.17
CA MET A 1 -20.53 -33.09 34.58
C MET A 1 -20.15 -31.61 34.40
N VAL A 2 -19.28 -31.03 35.23
CA VAL A 2 -18.92 -29.59 35.25
C VAL A 2 -18.31 -29.04 33.94
N LYS A 3 -17.38 -29.75 33.28
CA LYS A 3 -16.81 -29.34 31.98
C LYS A 3 -17.87 -29.08 30.88
N LYS A 4 -19.05 -29.73 30.97
CA LYS A 4 -20.16 -29.52 30.01
C LYS A 4 -20.83 -28.15 30.18
N GLY A 5 -20.88 -27.60 31.40
CA GLY A 5 -21.56 -26.32 31.68
C GLY A 5 -20.86 -25.13 31.00
N ARG A 6 -19.55 -24.98 31.23
CA ARG A 6 -18.74 -23.95 30.57
C ARG A 6 -18.76 -24.06 29.05
N GLN A 7 -18.58 -25.27 28.52
CA GLN A 7 -18.58 -25.48 27.07
C GLN A 7 -19.94 -25.22 26.44
N SER A 8 -21.04 -25.58 27.12
CA SER A 8 -22.40 -25.23 26.67
C SER A 8 -22.61 -23.72 26.66
N TYR A 9 -22.20 -23.03 27.73
CA TYR A 9 -22.32 -21.58 27.82
C TYR A 9 -21.58 -20.87 26.69
N LEU A 10 -20.31 -21.20 26.46
CA LEU A 10 -19.51 -20.61 25.37
C LEU A 10 -20.13 -20.88 24.00
N ARG A 11 -20.73 -22.06 23.80
CA ARG A 11 -21.42 -22.41 22.57
C ARG A 11 -22.68 -21.58 22.37
N GLU A 12 -23.53 -21.45 23.39
CA GLU A 12 -24.75 -20.63 23.35
C GLU A 12 -24.45 -19.16 23.06
N VAL A 13 -23.43 -18.59 23.69
CA VAL A 13 -22.97 -17.22 23.38
C VAL A 13 -22.48 -17.11 21.93
N SER A 14 -21.66 -18.08 21.49
CA SER A 14 -21.09 -18.10 20.14
C SER A 14 -22.16 -18.28 19.05
N ASP A 15 -23.25 -18.97 19.35
CA ASP A 15 -24.37 -19.18 18.42
C ASP A 15 -25.12 -17.89 18.12
N GLN A 16 -25.08 -16.89 19.01
CA GLN A 16 -25.67 -15.57 18.77
C GLN A 16 -24.80 -14.65 17.88
N ILE A 17 -23.53 -14.99 17.66
CA ILE A 17 -22.59 -14.16 16.91
C ILE A 17 -22.59 -14.58 15.44
N LYS A 18 -22.71 -13.64 14.50
CA LYS A 18 -22.74 -14.00 13.06
C LYS A 18 -21.34 -14.15 12.44
N SER A 19 -20.39 -13.33 12.86
CA SER A 19 -19.04 -13.33 12.30
C SER A 19 -18.22 -14.48 12.86
N LYS A 20 -17.70 -15.37 11.99
CA LYS A 20 -16.83 -16.48 12.39
C LYS A 20 -15.59 -16.01 13.14
N GLU A 21 -14.94 -14.94 12.66
CA GLU A 21 -13.78 -14.35 13.34
C GLU A 21 -14.12 -13.80 14.73
N ALA A 22 -15.33 -13.24 14.89
CA ALA A 22 -15.78 -12.76 16.19
C ALA A 22 -16.16 -13.90 17.13
N LYS A 23 -16.74 -15.01 16.62
CA LYS A 23 -17.01 -16.22 17.42
C LYS A 23 -15.73 -16.75 18.05
N ASP A 24 -14.71 -16.97 17.23
CA ASP A 24 -13.44 -17.53 17.68
C ASP A 24 -12.81 -16.61 18.73
N TYR A 25 -12.77 -15.30 18.46
CA TYR A 25 -12.22 -14.30 19.38
C TYR A 25 -12.97 -14.24 20.72
N VAL A 26 -14.31 -14.08 20.67
CA VAL A 26 -15.16 -13.98 21.87
C VAL A 26 -15.10 -15.26 22.70
N SER A 27 -15.06 -16.43 22.05
CA SER A 27 -14.99 -17.71 22.77
C SER A 27 -13.71 -17.84 23.58
N VAL A 28 -12.57 -17.38 23.04
CA VAL A 28 -11.27 -17.40 23.71
C VAL A 28 -11.23 -16.39 24.85
N GLU A 29 -11.72 -15.17 24.62
CA GLU A 29 -11.78 -14.09 25.61
C GLU A 29 -12.68 -14.47 26.79
N LEU A 30 -13.88 -14.98 26.53
CA LEU A 30 -14.80 -15.43 27.58
C LEU A 30 -14.27 -16.64 28.33
N ASP A 31 -13.66 -17.62 27.66
CA ASP A 31 -13.05 -18.76 28.35
C ASP A 31 -11.92 -18.31 29.30
N TYR A 32 -11.14 -17.30 28.89
CA TYR A 32 -10.12 -16.70 29.74
C TYR A 32 -10.72 -16.01 30.98
N HIS A 33 -11.73 -15.17 30.82
CA HIS A 33 -12.40 -14.50 31.94
C HIS A 33 -13.10 -15.49 32.88
N ILE A 34 -13.75 -16.53 32.35
CA ILE A 34 -14.36 -17.59 33.16
C ILE A 34 -13.29 -18.32 33.97
N LYS A 35 -12.13 -18.62 33.38
CA LYS A 35 -11.00 -19.24 34.10
C LYS A 35 -10.43 -18.34 35.19
N GLN A 36 -10.32 -17.03 34.95
CA GLN A 36 -9.88 -16.08 35.97
C GLN A 36 -10.89 -16.00 37.13
N ALA A 37 -12.17 -15.81 36.82
CA ALA A 37 -13.24 -15.78 37.82
C ALA A 37 -13.29 -17.09 38.64
N LYS A 38 -13.14 -18.25 37.98
CA LYS A 38 -13.04 -19.55 38.66
C LYS A 38 -11.88 -19.58 39.66
N LYS A 39 -10.70 -19.08 39.26
CA LYS A 39 -9.51 -19.04 40.13
C LYS A 39 -9.73 -18.15 41.36
N GLU A 40 -10.40 -17.01 41.21
CA GLU A 40 -10.77 -16.16 42.34
C GLU A 40 -11.71 -16.86 43.33
N TRP A 41 -12.68 -17.64 42.84
CA TRP A 41 -13.58 -18.40 43.70
C TRP A 41 -12.89 -19.57 44.42
N ILE A 42 -11.96 -20.25 43.75
CA ILE A 42 -11.13 -21.28 44.40
C ILE A 42 -10.29 -20.67 45.53
N ASN A 43 -9.70 -19.50 45.31
CA ASN A 43 -8.93 -18.79 46.34
C ASN A 43 -9.80 -18.36 47.54
N LYS A 44 -11.12 -18.19 47.35
CA LYS A 44 -12.10 -17.93 48.41
C LYS A 44 -12.57 -19.21 49.13
N GLY A 45 -11.97 -20.36 48.84
CA GLY A 45 -12.23 -21.63 49.52
C GLY A 45 -13.35 -22.48 48.91
N LEU A 46 -13.84 -22.16 47.71
CA LEU A 46 -14.85 -23.00 47.02
C LEU A 46 -14.22 -24.23 46.37
N ASN A 47 -14.97 -25.32 46.37
CA ASN A 47 -14.64 -26.51 45.60
C ASN A 47 -14.63 -26.18 44.10
N GLU A 48 -13.82 -26.91 43.32
CA GLU A 48 -13.57 -26.60 41.92
C GLU A 48 -14.84 -26.63 41.06
N ALA A 49 -15.78 -27.54 41.38
CA ALA A 49 -17.08 -27.66 40.71
C ALA A 49 -17.96 -26.42 40.94
N ASP A 50 -18.12 -26.02 42.20
CA ASP A 50 -18.97 -24.90 42.61
C ASP A 50 -18.37 -23.56 42.16
N ALA A 51 -17.04 -23.47 42.13
CA ALA A 51 -16.32 -22.30 41.62
C ALA A 51 -16.53 -22.11 40.11
N GLU A 52 -16.60 -23.18 39.33
CA GLU A 52 -16.84 -23.11 37.89
C GLU A 52 -18.28 -22.71 37.58
N GLU A 53 -19.26 -23.25 38.31
CA GLU A 53 -20.66 -22.86 38.17
C GLU A 53 -20.87 -21.37 38.52
N LYS A 54 -20.28 -20.90 39.63
CA LYS A 54 -20.33 -19.47 40.01
C LYS A 54 -19.63 -18.57 38.99
N ALA A 55 -18.49 -18.98 38.45
CA ALA A 55 -17.77 -18.22 37.43
C ALA A 55 -18.58 -18.07 36.14
N VAL A 56 -19.27 -19.14 35.71
CA VAL A 56 -20.18 -19.08 34.55
C VAL A 56 -21.40 -18.21 34.86
N GLY A 57 -22.00 -18.37 36.05
CA GLY A 57 -23.14 -17.55 36.48
C GLY A 57 -22.85 -16.05 36.54
N GLN A 58 -21.62 -15.66 36.90
CA GLN A 58 -21.17 -14.26 36.89
C GLN A 58 -21.13 -13.62 35.51
N MET A 59 -21.00 -14.40 34.44
CA MET A 59 -21.00 -13.89 33.05
C MET A 59 -22.41 -13.44 32.61
N GLY A 60 -23.45 -13.83 33.36
CA GLY A 60 -24.84 -13.48 33.04
C GLY A 60 -25.45 -14.35 31.95
N ASN A 61 -26.58 -13.92 31.39
CA ASN A 61 -27.33 -14.71 30.43
C ASN A 61 -26.57 -14.83 29.08
N PRO A 62 -26.35 -16.06 28.56
CA PRO A 62 -25.54 -16.27 27.37
C PRO A 62 -26.17 -15.67 26.09
N ILE A 63 -27.50 -15.63 26.00
CA ILE A 63 -28.21 -15.11 24.84
C ILE A 63 -28.06 -13.59 24.76
N THR A 64 -28.32 -12.89 25.87
CA THR A 64 -28.22 -11.41 25.91
C THR A 64 -26.79 -10.96 25.73
N LEU A 65 -25.83 -11.63 26.39
CA LEU A 65 -24.40 -11.38 26.22
C LEU A 65 -23.96 -11.61 24.77
N GLY A 66 -24.34 -12.74 24.17
CA GLY A 66 -24.01 -13.04 22.77
C GLY A 66 -24.57 -12.02 21.78
N GLN A 67 -25.79 -11.52 21.98
CA GLN A 67 -26.38 -10.46 21.15
C GLN A 67 -25.62 -9.13 21.29
N GLN A 68 -25.24 -8.74 22.51
CA GLN A 68 -24.44 -7.53 22.75
C GLN A 68 -23.06 -7.64 22.09
N LEU A 69 -22.38 -8.79 22.23
CA LEU A 69 -21.07 -9.04 21.65
C LEU A 69 -21.13 -9.13 20.12
N ASN A 70 -22.21 -9.65 19.53
CA ASN A 70 -22.43 -9.64 18.08
C ASN A 70 -22.56 -8.20 17.53
N LYS A 71 -23.26 -7.32 18.26
CA LYS A 71 -23.40 -5.91 17.87
C LYS A 71 -22.07 -5.17 17.94
N LEU A 72 -21.27 -5.47 18.96
CA LEU A 72 -19.96 -4.83 19.20
C LEU A 72 -18.92 -5.27 18.15
N HIS A 73 -18.83 -6.57 17.87
CA HIS A 73 -17.79 -7.17 17.03
C HIS A 73 -18.21 -7.38 15.55
N ARG A 74 -19.28 -6.72 15.10
CA ARG A 74 -19.74 -6.81 13.70
C ARG A 74 -18.69 -6.20 12.76
N PRO A 75 -18.28 -6.91 11.69
CA PRO A 75 -17.39 -6.34 10.67
C PRO A 75 -18.00 -5.08 10.07
N LYS A 76 -17.26 -3.98 10.09
CA LYS A 76 -17.66 -2.70 9.49
C LYS A 76 -16.94 -2.53 8.15
N VAL A 77 -17.62 -2.00 7.16
CA VAL A 77 -17.00 -1.64 5.87
C VAL A 77 -16.89 -0.13 5.81
N ASP A 78 -15.73 0.38 5.40
CA ASP A 78 -15.59 1.80 5.14
C ASP A 78 -16.15 2.13 3.75
N TRP A 79 -17.46 2.36 3.69
CA TRP A 79 -18.17 2.64 2.44
C TRP A 79 -17.59 3.84 1.69
N LEU A 80 -17.05 4.84 2.39
CA LEU A 80 -16.43 5.99 1.73
C LEU A 80 -15.19 5.56 0.92
N THR A 81 -14.29 4.77 1.50
CA THR A 81 -13.11 4.24 0.78
C THR A 81 -13.52 3.31 -0.37
N VAL A 82 -14.58 2.52 -0.20
CA VAL A 82 -15.12 1.66 -1.28
C VAL A 82 -15.70 2.50 -2.42
N ILE A 83 -16.48 3.53 -2.12
CA ILE A 83 -17.05 4.44 -3.14
C ILE A 83 -15.91 5.16 -3.87
N LEU A 84 -14.91 5.68 -3.15
CA LEU A 84 -13.73 6.28 -3.77
C LEU A 84 -13.00 5.30 -4.71
N LEU A 85 -12.85 4.04 -4.30
CA LEU A 85 -12.24 2.99 -5.13
C LEU A 85 -13.04 2.73 -6.41
N LEU A 86 -14.37 2.65 -6.31
CA LEU A 86 -15.23 2.46 -7.48
C LEU A 86 -15.15 3.66 -8.43
N ILE A 87 -15.15 4.88 -7.89
CA ILE A 87 -14.99 6.11 -8.67
C ILE A 87 -13.64 6.12 -9.39
N THR A 88 -12.52 5.85 -8.72
CA THR A 88 -11.21 5.88 -9.38
C THR A 88 -10.98 4.75 -10.36
N LEU A 89 -11.54 3.57 -10.11
CA LEU A 89 -11.55 2.49 -11.10
C LEU A 89 -12.36 2.88 -12.35
N GLY A 90 -13.47 3.61 -12.20
CA GLY A 90 -14.22 4.19 -13.31
C GLY A 90 -13.43 5.29 -14.06
N LEU A 91 -12.83 6.22 -13.33
CA LEU A 91 -11.99 7.29 -13.91
C LEU A 91 -10.74 6.74 -14.61
N SER A 92 -10.29 5.53 -14.27
CA SER A 92 -9.14 4.90 -14.91
C SER A 92 -9.33 4.58 -16.40
N PHE A 93 -10.56 4.65 -16.93
CA PHE A 93 -10.84 4.49 -18.36
C PHE A 93 -10.63 5.79 -19.15
N LEU A 94 -10.56 6.95 -18.49
CA LEU A 94 -10.42 8.25 -19.16
C LEU A 94 -9.17 8.39 -20.05
N PRO A 95 -7.99 7.83 -19.70
CA PRO A 95 -6.83 7.87 -20.58
C PRO A 95 -7.09 7.19 -21.93
N MET A 96 -7.98 6.19 -21.99
CA MET A 96 -8.36 5.54 -23.26
C MET A 96 -9.17 6.48 -24.16
N LEU A 97 -9.98 7.38 -23.58
CA LEU A 97 -10.72 8.37 -24.34
C LEU A 97 -9.79 9.43 -24.94
N SER A 98 -8.74 9.83 -24.22
CA SER A 98 -7.72 10.75 -24.75
C SER A 98 -6.89 10.10 -25.87
N LEU A 99 -6.59 8.81 -25.78
CA LEU A 99 -5.91 8.06 -26.86
C LEU A 99 -6.74 7.97 -28.15
N ASN A 100 -8.07 7.92 -28.04
CA ASN A 100 -9.00 7.73 -29.17
C ASN A 100 -8.88 8.80 -30.27
N ASN A 101 -8.50 10.03 -29.92
CA ASN A 101 -8.41 11.13 -30.88
C ASN A 101 -7.02 11.26 -31.53
N ASN A 102 -5.99 10.69 -30.90
CA ASN A 102 -4.60 10.76 -31.38
C ASN A 102 -4.22 9.62 -32.35
N PHE A 103 -4.99 8.52 -32.35
CA PHE A 103 -4.77 7.34 -33.19
C PHE A 103 -6.00 7.09 -34.08
N SER A 104 -6.28 8.02 -35.00
CA SER A 104 -7.47 8.00 -35.86
C SER A 104 -7.54 6.82 -36.86
N ASP A 105 -6.46 6.05 -37.06
CA ASP A 105 -6.40 5.00 -38.10
C ASP A 105 -6.29 3.55 -37.59
N ASP A 106 -6.27 3.30 -36.27
CA ASP A 106 -6.06 1.93 -35.75
C ASP A 106 -7.09 1.50 -34.69
N SER A 107 -8.31 1.29 -35.16
CA SER A 107 -9.44 0.77 -34.36
C SER A 107 -9.15 -0.56 -33.65
N MET A 108 -8.20 -1.36 -34.16
CA MET A 108 -7.84 -2.66 -33.58
C MET A 108 -6.99 -2.50 -32.33
N ASN A 109 -6.00 -1.59 -32.35
CA ASN A 109 -5.21 -1.25 -31.17
C ASN A 109 -6.06 -0.60 -30.07
N MET A 110 -7.04 0.23 -30.42
CA MET A 110 -7.97 0.84 -29.45
C MET A 110 -8.78 -0.21 -28.65
N ARG A 111 -9.40 -1.16 -29.36
CA ARG A 111 -10.15 -2.26 -28.70
C ARG A 111 -9.24 -3.09 -27.81
N TYR A 112 -7.99 -3.30 -28.22
CA TYR A 112 -7.00 -4.00 -27.43
C TYR A 112 -6.72 -3.29 -26.09
N TYR A 113 -6.33 -2.01 -26.09
CA TYR A 113 -6.01 -1.28 -24.85
C TYR A 113 -7.20 -1.15 -23.89
N SER A 114 -8.40 -0.86 -24.42
CA SER A 114 -9.62 -0.74 -23.61
C SER A 114 -10.02 -2.07 -22.97
N THR A 115 -9.95 -3.18 -23.73
CA THR A 115 -10.25 -4.53 -23.21
C THR A 115 -9.26 -4.92 -22.12
N HIS A 116 -7.96 -4.65 -22.30
CA HIS A 116 -6.95 -4.93 -21.29
C HIS A 116 -7.15 -4.10 -20.03
N LYS A 117 -7.50 -2.81 -20.16
CA LYS A 117 -7.79 -1.96 -19.00
C LYS A 117 -9.01 -2.49 -18.22
N ALA A 118 -10.05 -2.98 -18.89
CA ALA A 118 -11.19 -3.61 -18.22
C ALA A 118 -10.77 -4.84 -17.40
N ILE A 119 -9.90 -5.69 -17.95
CA ILE A 119 -9.32 -6.84 -17.22
C ILE A 119 -8.52 -6.34 -16.00
N PHE A 120 -7.71 -5.30 -16.14
CA PHE A 120 -6.90 -4.76 -15.04
C PHE A 120 -7.77 -4.20 -13.91
N VAL A 121 -8.87 -3.51 -14.26
CA VAL A 121 -9.85 -3.00 -13.29
C VAL A 121 -10.56 -4.13 -12.56
N LEU A 122 -10.98 -5.19 -13.28
CA LEU A 122 -11.61 -6.36 -12.66
C LEU A 122 -10.64 -7.10 -11.71
N LEU A 123 -9.40 -7.31 -12.15
CA LEU A 123 -8.36 -7.93 -11.31
C LEU A 123 -8.03 -7.05 -10.10
N GLY A 124 -7.91 -5.74 -10.29
CA GLY A 124 -7.71 -4.78 -9.21
C GLY A 124 -8.84 -4.81 -8.19
N GLY A 125 -10.09 -4.75 -8.64
CA GLY A 125 -11.27 -4.87 -7.76
C GLY A 125 -11.28 -6.19 -6.98
N THR A 126 -10.92 -7.30 -7.65
CA THR A 126 -10.82 -8.63 -7.03
C THR A 126 -9.72 -8.67 -5.96
N VAL A 127 -8.54 -8.09 -6.24
CA VAL A 127 -7.43 -8.00 -5.28
C VAL A 127 -7.83 -7.14 -4.08
N ALA A 128 -8.41 -5.96 -4.29
CA ALA A 128 -8.85 -5.09 -3.21
C ALA A 128 -9.90 -5.78 -2.32
N PHE A 129 -10.88 -6.45 -2.94
CA PHE A 129 -11.91 -7.21 -2.23
C PHE A 129 -11.32 -8.41 -1.46
N GLY A 130 -10.47 -9.21 -2.11
CA GLY A 130 -9.80 -10.36 -1.49
C GLY A 130 -8.95 -9.95 -0.29
N MET A 131 -8.17 -8.88 -0.42
CA MET A 131 -7.38 -8.31 0.67
C MET A 131 -8.26 -7.80 1.82
N MET A 132 -9.38 -7.13 1.52
CA MET A 132 -10.34 -6.69 2.55
C MET A 132 -10.90 -7.88 3.35
N LEU A 133 -11.17 -9.02 2.69
CA LEU A 133 -11.66 -10.23 3.35
C LEU A 133 -10.58 -10.93 4.17
N MET A 134 -9.30 -10.83 3.79
CA MET A 134 -8.21 -11.51 4.48
C MET A 134 -7.88 -10.84 5.82
N ASP A 135 -7.61 -11.62 6.88
CA ASP A 135 -7.22 -11.08 8.19
C ASP A 135 -5.77 -10.61 8.17
N TYR A 136 -5.57 -9.29 8.17
CA TYR A 136 -4.25 -8.68 8.15
C TYR A 136 -3.39 -9.12 9.33
N ARG A 137 -3.97 -9.43 10.51
CA ARG A 137 -3.21 -9.83 11.70
C ARG A 137 -2.44 -11.14 11.48
N LYS A 138 -3.00 -12.03 10.65
CA LYS A 138 -2.32 -13.30 10.29
C LYS A 138 -1.09 -13.09 9.43
N LEU A 139 -0.96 -11.94 8.76
CA LEU A 139 0.22 -11.62 7.94
C LEU A 139 1.44 -11.28 8.77
N GLU A 140 1.24 -10.79 10.01
CA GLU A 140 2.32 -10.33 10.88
C GLU A 140 3.39 -11.41 11.13
N LYS A 141 2.96 -12.67 11.33
CA LYS A 141 3.88 -13.80 11.56
C LYS A 141 4.68 -14.22 10.33
N PHE A 142 4.29 -13.78 9.13
CA PHE A 142 4.93 -14.15 7.86
C PHE A 142 5.94 -13.09 7.37
N GLY A 143 6.37 -12.14 8.22
CA GLY A 143 7.29 -11.07 7.82
C GLY A 143 8.57 -11.57 7.13
N TRP A 144 9.23 -12.60 7.69
CA TRP A 144 10.40 -13.23 7.08
C TRP A 144 10.12 -13.92 5.73
N LEU A 145 8.94 -14.53 5.59
CA LEU A 145 8.50 -15.15 4.34
C LEU A 145 8.32 -14.07 3.26
N PHE A 146 7.69 -12.94 3.57
CA PHE A 146 7.55 -11.85 2.59
C PHE A 146 8.89 -11.22 2.23
N TYR A 147 9.78 -11.02 3.21
CA TYR A 147 11.10 -10.47 2.96
C TYR A 147 11.92 -11.37 2.02
N THR A 148 11.93 -12.68 2.27
CA THR A 148 12.66 -13.66 1.44
C THR A 148 12.09 -13.74 0.03
N ILE A 149 10.76 -13.70 -0.14
CA ILE A 149 10.13 -13.64 -1.47
C ILE A 149 10.57 -12.37 -2.22
N GLY A 150 10.57 -11.20 -1.55
CA GLY A 150 11.02 -9.95 -2.16
C GLY A 150 12.49 -10.01 -2.63
N ILE A 151 13.38 -10.58 -1.82
CA ILE A 151 14.77 -10.81 -2.20
C ILE A 151 14.89 -11.76 -3.38
N ILE A 152 14.17 -12.89 -3.37
CA ILE A 152 14.20 -13.85 -4.47
C ILE A 152 13.78 -13.19 -5.79
N ILE A 153 12.69 -12.41 -5.78
CA ILE A 153 12.24 -11.68 -6.98
C ILE A 153 13.33 -10.72 -7.48
N LEU A 154 13.98 -9.96 -6.58
CA LEU A 154 15.10 -9.08 -6.96
C LEU A 154 16.28 -9.84 -7.56
N LEU A 155 16.63 -11.00 -7.00
CA LEU A 155 17.71 -11.84 -7.53
C LEU A 155 17.36 -12.38 -8.91
N ILE A 156 16.13 -12.85 -9.14
CA ILE A 156 15.70 -13.33 -10.46
C ILE A 156 15.73 -12.17 -11.46
N LEU A 157 15.26 -10.97 -11.08
CA LEU A 157 15.31 -9.80 -11.97
C LEU A 157 16.74 -9.33 -12.29
N SER A 158 17.66 -9.45 -11.34
CA SER A 158 19.06 -9.01 -11.51
C SER A 158 19.88 -10.01 -12.34
N PHE A 159 19.76 -11.30 -12.06
CA PHE A 159 20.61 -12.34 -12.67
C PHE A 159 19.97 -13.08 -13.85
N PHE A 160 18.63 -13.12 -13.93
CA PHE A 160 17.90 -13.86 -14.96
C PHE A 160 16.80 -13.03 -15.64
N PRO A 161 17.10 -11.80 -16.14
CA PRO A 161 16.11 -11.03 -16.88
C PRO A 161 15.77 -11.69 -18.23
N THR A 162 14.48 -11.76 -18.55
CA THR A 162 14.03 -12.27 -19.86
C THR A 162 14.02 -11.20 -20.94
N HIS A 163 13.77 -9.95 -20.55
CA HIS A 163 13.65 -8.81 -21.45
C HIS A 163 14.15 -7.53 -20.75
N PHE A 164 14.45 -6.52 -21.57
CA PHE A 164 14.76 -5.17 -21.11
C PHE A 164 13.74 -4.20 -21.70
N VAL A 165 13.13 -3.36 -20.86
CA VAL A 165 12.24 -2.27 -21.28
C VAL A 165 12.89 -0.97 -20.84
N ASN A 166 13.28 -0.12 -21.79
CA ASN A 166 13.98 1.14 -21.52
C ASN A 166 15.25 0.97 -20.64
N GLY A 167 15.95 -0.17 -20.81
CA GLY A 167 17.14 -0.53 -20.02
C GLY A 167 16.85 -1.13 -18.65
N ILE A 168 15.59 -1.29 -18.25
CA ILE A 168 15.18 -1.92 -16.99
C ILE A 168 14.95 -3.41 -17.21
N SER A 169 15.58 -4.23 -16.38
CA SER A 169 15.40 -5.68 -16.33
C SER A 169 13.96 -6.06 -15.97
N VAL A 170 13.30 -6.85 -16.82
CA VAL A 170 11.95 -7.36 -16.58
C VAL A 170 11.83 -8.85 -16.90
N ILE A 171 10.90 -9.51 -16.21
CA ILE A 171 10.53 -10.90 -16.52
C ILE A 171 9.15 -10.90 -17.16
N LYS A 172 9.05 -11.30 -18.43
CA LYS A 172 7.77 -11.45 -19.11
C LYS A 172 7.36 -12.93 -19.08
N VAL A 173 6.21 -13.21 -18.47
CA VAL A 173 5.58 -14.54 -18.46
C VAL A 173 4.21 -14.41 -19.12
N GLY A 174 4.16 -14.66 -20.43
CA GLY A 174 2.96 -14.41 -21.23
C GLY A 174 2.51 -12.94 -21.14
N PRO A 175 1.26 -12.65 -20.72
CA PRO A 175 0.76 -11.28 -20.60
C PRO A 175 1.25 -10.54 -19.33
N LEU A 176 1.93 -11.22 -18.40
CA LEU A 176 2.38 -10.64 -17.14
C LEU A 176 3.82 -10.12 -17.28
N THR A 177 4.03 -8.86 -16.89
CA THR A 177 5.35 -8.24 -16.80
C THR A 177 5.74 -8.04 -15.33
N ILE A 178 6.68 -8.84 -14.85
CA ILE A 178 7.26 -8.72 -13.51
C ILE A 178 8.37 -7.69 -13.58
N GLU A 179 8.17 -6.59 -12.86
CA GLU A 179 9.08 -5.46 -12.76
C GLU A 179 9.53 -5.29 -11.31
N SER A 180 10.56 -4.47 -11.09
CA SER A 180 11.09 -4.20 -9.76
C SER A 180 10.03 -3.66 -8.79
N LEU A 181 9.00 -2.95 -9.26
CA LEU A 181 7.91 -2.43 -8.41
C LEU A 181 7.15 -3.55 -7.67
N MET A 182 7.10 -4.77 -8.21
CA MET A 182 6.39 -5.90 -7.60
C MET A 182 6.95 -6.35 -6.25
N VAL A 183 8.19 -5.97 -5.93
CA VAL A 183 8.83 -6.33 -4.66
C VAL A 183 8.27 -5.50 -3.50
N ILE A 184 7.70 -4.33 -3.79
CA ILE A 184 7.26 -3.35 -2.80
C ILE A 184 6.14 -3.90 -1.90
N PRO A 185 5.07 -4.54 -2.41
CA PRO A 185 4.08 -5.22 -1.55
C PRO A 185 4.66 -6.19 -0.53
N PHE A 186 5.66 -6.99 -0.94
CA PHE A 186 6.28 -7.98 -0.07
C PHE A 186 7.11 -7.30 1.01
N PHE A 187 7.95 -6.34 0.64
CA PHE A 187 8.73 -5.58 1.61
C PHE A 187 7.85 -4.74 2.53
N PHE A 188 6.75 -4.17 2.03
CA PHE A 188 5.78 -3.45 2.84
C PHE A 188 5.22 -4.32 3.98
N LEU A 189 4.78 -5.54 3.67
CA LEU A 189 4.30 -6.49 4.68
C LEU A 189 5.42 -6.94 5.63
N ALA A 190 6.62 -7.19 5.11
CA ALA A 190 7.78 -7.58 5.91
C ALA A 190 8.19 -6.48 6.91
N TRP A 191 8.33 -5.24 6.45
CA TRP A 191 8.73 -4.12 7.28
C TRP A 191 7.68 -3.77 8.33
N ALA A 192 6.39 -3.90 8.01
CA ALA A 192 5.33 -3.74 9.02
C ALA A 192 5.50 -4.76 10.16
N SER A 193 5.90 -6.00 9.85
CA SER A 193 6.16 -7.05 10.84
C SER A 193 7.43 -6.75 11.63
N PHE A 194 8.54 -6.43 10.95
CA PHE A 194 9.83 -6.18 11.60
C PHE A 194 9.82 -4.97 12.53
N PHE A 195 9.13 -3.89 12.15
CA PHE A 195 8.99 -2.72 13.03
C PHE A 195 8.02 -2.94 14.20
N ASN A 196 7.20 -3.99 14.17
CA ASN A 196 6.38 -4.38 15.30
C ASN A 196 7.11 -5.34 16.26
N ASP A 197 8.14 -6.06 15.79
CA ASP A 197 8.94 -6.99 16.58
C ASP A 197 10.08 -6.28 17.34
N ILE A 198 9.89 -6.11 18.64
CA ILE A 198 10.86 -5.42 19.54
C ILE A 198 12.17 -6.21 19.70
N ARG A 199 12.19 -7.51 19.36
CA ARG A 199 13.40 -8.34 19.45
C ARG A 199 14.46 -7.95 18.41
N LEU A 200 14.04 -7.36 17.29
CA LEU A 200 14.94 -6.91 16.24
C LEU A 200 15.62 -5.61 16.65
N LYS A 201 16.93 -5.68 16.90
CA LYS A 201 17.75 -4.48 17.18
C LYS A 201 17.90 -3.66 15.90
N ILE A 202 18.02 -2.35 16.06
CA ILE A 202 18.09 -1.39 14.95
C ILE A 202 19.22 -1.67 13.94
N TRP A 203 20.35 -2.22 14.37
CA TRP A 203 21.45 -2.61 13.48
C TRP A 203 21.06 -3.76 12.53
N HIS A 204 20.22 -4.71 12.97
CA HIS A 204 19.69 -5.74 12.09
C HIS A 204 18.80 -5.10 11.03
N LEU A 205 17.94 -4.16 11.43
CA LEU A 205 17.07 -3.43 10.50
C LEU A 205 17.89 -2.64 9.47
N SER A 206 18.99 -2.01 9.85
CA SER A 206 19.89 -1.35 8.89
C SER A 206 20.43 -2.33 7.85
N ILE A 207 20.90 -3.52 8.26
CA ILE A 207 21.40 -4.55 7.33
C ILE A 207 20.27 -5.02 6.40
N LEU A 208 19.08 -5.29 6.95
CA LEU A 208 17.90 -5.68 6.19
C LEU A 208 17.40 -4.58 5.25
N PHE A 209 17.74 -3.32 5.50
CA PHE A 209 17.45 -2.22 4.57
C PHE A 209 18.43 -2.17 3.42
N PHE A 210 19.73 -2.21 3.71
CA PHE A 210 20.77 -2.03 2.71
C PHE A 210 20.86 -3.18 1.70
N VAL A 211 20.53 -4.42 2.09
CA VAL A 211 20.58 -5.57 1.17
C VAL A 211 19.57 -5.43 0.01
N PRO A 212 18.25 -5.27 0.22
CA PRO A 212 17.31 -4.99 -0.86
C PRO A 212 17.61 -3.69 -1.58
N PHE A 213 18.02 -2.64 -0.85
CA PHE A 213 18.32 -1.34 -1.47
C PHE A 213 19.45 -1.49 -2.50
N TYR A 214 20.54 -2.17 -2.15
CA TYR A 214 21.63 -2.46 -3.08
C TYR A 214 21.17 -3.26 -4.30
N LEU A 215 20.41 -4.34 -4.10
CA LEU A 215 19.86 -5.13 -5.21
C LEU A 215 18.94 -4.30 -6.12
N ILE A 216 18.10 -3.43 -5.56
CA ILE A 216 17.27 -2.51 -6.34
C ILE A 216 18.13 -1.51 -7.10
N PHE A 217 19.32 -1.12 -6.64
CA PHE A 217 20.24 -0.27 -7.40
C PHE A 217 20.95 -1.01 -8.54
N THR A 218 21.17 -2.33 -8.41
CA THR A 218 21.73 -3.14 -9.52
C THR A 218 20.76 -3.26 -10.69
N ILE A 219 19.46 -3.26 -10.39
CA ILE A 219 18.41 -3.11 -11.40
C ILE A 219 18.30 -1.60 -11.63
N PRO A 220 18.49 -1.02 -12.83
CA PRO A 220 18.56 0.43 -13.00
C PRO A 220 17.18 1.14 -12.86
N SER A 221 16.49 0.96 -11.73
CA SER A 221 15.13 1.40 -11.40
C SER A 221 15.14 2.33 -10.17
N ILE A 222 15.52 3.58 -10.43
CA ILE A 222 15.62 4.64 -9.40
C ILE A 222 14.28 4.85 -8.70
N SER A 223 13.17 4.76 -9.43
CA SER A 223 11.82 4.93 -8.87
C SER A 223 11.51 3.90 -7.79
N THR A 224 11.89 2.64 -8.00
CA THR A 224 11.65 1.57 -7.00
C THR A 224 12.52 1.77 -5.77
N ALA A 225 13.79 2.16 -5.93
CA ALA A 225 14.69 2.45 -4.81
C ALA A 225 14.14 3.61 -3.95
N TYR A 226 13.65 4.65 -4.60
CA TYR A 226 13.05 5.81 -3.94
C TYR A 226 11.77 5.42 -3.18
N ILE A 227 10.82 4.72 -3.82
CA ILE A 227 9.59 4.26 -3.18
C ILE A 227 9.90 3.37 -1.97
N TYR A 228 10.83 2.41 -2.11
CA TYR A 228 11.25 1.53 -1.03
C TYR A 228 11.88 2.32 0.13
N GLY A 229 12.80 3.24 -0.17
CA GLY A 229 13.46 4.09 0.82
C GLY A 229 12.47 4.93 1.62
N VAL A 230 11.58 5.66 0.94
CA VAL A 230 10.56 6.50 1.61
C VAL A 230 9.60 5.66 2.43
N MET A 231 9.16 4.51 1.93
CA MET A 231 8.28 3.60 2.67
C MET A 231 8.92 3.16 4.00
N VAL A 232 10.14 2.62 3.96
CA VAL A 232 10.84 2.15 5.17
C VAL A 232 11.09 3.30 6.14
N PHE A 233 11.50 4.46 5.63
CA PHE A 233 11.73 5.67 6.42
C PHE A 233 10.45 6.13 7.15
N VAL A 234 9.34 6.28 6.44
CA VAL A 234 8.08 6.74 7.04
C VAL A 234 7.56 5.73 8.06
N MET A 235 7.67 4.43 7.78
CA MET A 235 7.28 3.39 8.74
C MET A 235 8.19 3.38 9.98
N LEU A 236 9.51 3.61 9.82
CA LEU A 236 10.45 3.71 10.94
C LEU A 236 10.08 4.89 11.86
N CYS A 237 9.73 6.05 11.31
CA CYS A 237 9.33 7.23 12.07
C CYS A 237 8.10 7.02 12.97
N TRP A 238 7.23 6.06 12.63
CA TRP A 238 6.05 5.69 13.41
C TRP A 238 6.14 4.31 14.10
N SER A 239 7.32 3.70 14.08
CA SER A 239 7.58 2.44 14.78
C SER A 239 7.60 2.61 16.31
N LYS A 240 7.66 1.49 17.04
CA LYS A 240 7.75 1.48 18.51
C LYS A 240 9.12 1.91 19.06
N PHE A 241 10.11 2.18 18.20
CA PHE A 241 11.45 2.52 18.64
C PHE A 241 11.49 3.90 19.33
N SER A 242 12.45 4.08 20.25
CA SER A 242 12.60 5.36 20.95
C SER A 242 12.95 6.49 19.97
N ARG A 243 12.41 7.70 20.19
CA ARG A 243 12.72 8.88 19.33
C ARG A 243 14.22 9.12 19.20
N LYS A 244 14.99 8.90 20.28
CA LYS A 244 16.46 9.01 20.26
C LYS A 244 17.11 7.99 19.32
N THR A 245 16.61 6.74 19.32
CA THR A 245 17.09 5.69 18.40
C THR A 245 16.76 6.05 16.97
N ILE A 246 15.52 6.49 16.69
CA ILE A 246 15.10 6.90 15.35
C ILE A 246 15.99 8.03 14.83
N LEU A 247 16.16 9.13 15.59
CA LEU A 247 17.01 10.24 15.15
C LEU A 247 18.46 9.81 14.89
N LYS A 248 19.03 8.95 15.74
CA LYS A 248 20.39 8.40 15.53
C LYS A 248 20.47 7.60 14.23
N THR A 249 19.51 6.71 13.99
CA THR A 249 19.48 5.88 12.78
C THR A 249 19.27 6.73 11.54
N LEU A 250 18.44 7.77 11.60
CA LEU A 250 18.26 8.70 10.50
C LEU A 250 19.54 9.48 10.22
N GLY A 251 20.21 10.01 11.25
CA GLY A 251 21.49 10.70 11.09
C GLY A 251 22.55 9.81 10.45
N ILE A 252 22.66 8.55 10.91
CA ILE A 252 23.59 7.56 10.35
C ILE A 252 23.22 7.20 8.90
N SER A 253 21.94 6.97 8.62
CA SER A 253 21.47 6.59 7.27
C SER A 253 21.68 7.74 6.26
N ILE A 254 21.36 8.98 6.63
CA ILE A 254 21.60 10.16 5.80
C ILE A 254 23.09 10.37 5.58
N SER A 255 23.90 10.28 6.64
CA SER A 255 25.36 10.41 6.53
C SER A 255 25.97 9.32 5.63
N SER A 256 25.55 8.07 5.81
CA SER A 256 25.97 6.95 4.96
C SER A 256 25.52 7.14 3.51
N PHE A 257 24.28 7.58 3.28
CA PHE A 257 23.77 7.88 1.94
C PHE A 257 24.58 8.99 1.26
N LEU A 258 24.89 10.08 1.97
CA LEU A 258 25.72 11.16 1.43
C LEU A 258 27.14 10.70 1.10
N ILE A 259 27.75 9.89 1.96
CA ILE A 259 29.07 9.30 1.69
C ILE A 259 29.03 8.41 0.45
N VAL A 260 28.01 7.55 0.34
CA VAL A 260 27.80 6.71 -0.83
C VAL A 260 27.60 7.56 -2.07
N CYS A 261 26.78 8.62 -2.03
CA CYS A 261 26.60 9.54 -3.15
C CYS A 261 27.89 10.22 -3.57
N ILE A 262 28.73 10.69 -2.64
CA ILE A 262 30.01 11.33 -2.96
C ILE A 262 30.96 10.34 -3.62
N ILE A 263 31.08 9.13 -3.07
CA ILE A 263 31.96 8.08 -3.63
C ILE A 263 31.43 7.63 -5.00
N PHE A 264 30.12 7.38 -5.11
CA PHE A 264 29.51 6.94 -6.35
C PHE A 264 29.49 8.04 -7.40
N TRP A 265 29.41 9.32 -7.05
CA TRP A 265 29.45 10.41 -8.04
C TRP A 265 30.69 10.34 -8.94
N GLN A 266 31.80 9.83 -8.40
CA GLN A 266 33.03 9.62 -9.17
C GLN A 266 32.94 8.43 -10.14
N THR A 267 32.13 7.42 -9.83
CA THR A 267 31.98 6.18 -10.61
C THR A 267 30.68 6.09 -11.42
N VAL A 268 29.74 7.02 -11.22
CA VAL A 268 28.46 7.11 -11.93
C VAL A 268 28.71 7.23 -13.43
N ALA A 269 27.99 6.42 -14.19
CA ALA A 269 28.12 6.37 -15.64
C ALA A 269 27.79 7.75 -16.27
N PRO A 270 28.51 8.18 -17.34
CA PRO A 270 28.32 9.49 -17.94
C PRO A 270 26.86 9.82 -18.30
N TYR A 271 26.10 8.83 -18.77
CA TYR A 271 24.69 9.01 -19.12
C TYR A 271 23.80 9.38 -17.92
N GLN A 272 24.12 8.92 -16.71
CA GLN A 272 23.35 9.22 -15.50
C GLN A 272 23.59 10.66 -15.05
N LYS A 273 24.83 11.16 -15.17
CA LYS A 273 25.17 12.57 -14.94
C LYS A 273 24.48 13.47 -15.96
N HIS A 274 24.54 13.08 -17.23
CA HIS A 274 23.89 13.80 -18.32
C HIS A 274 22.37 13.91 -18.10
N ARG A 275 21.69 12.88 -17.57
CA ARG A 275 20.26 12.98 -17.22
C ARG A 275 19.95 14.05 -16.17
N LEU A 276 20.82 14.23 -15.18
CA LEU A 276 20.64 15.28 -14.17
C LEU A 276 20.91 16.66 -14.77
N GLU A 277 21.95 16.78 -15.60
CA GLU A 277 22.28 18.02 -16.29
C GLU A 277 21.16 18.49 -17.22
N VAL A 278 20.64 17.56 -18.03
CA VAL A 278 19.46 17.77 -18.88
C VAL A 278 18.23 18.19 -18.07
N PHE A 279 18.02 17.62 -16.89
CA PHE A 279 16.90 18.01 -16.04
C PHE A 279 17.02 19.47 -15.55
N PHE A 280 18.22 19.92 -15.19
CA PHE A 280 18.44 21.30 -14.76
C PHE A 280 18.41 22.30 -15.91
N ASN A 281 18.94 21.92 -17.09
CA ASN A 281 19.03 22.77 -18.26
C ASN A 281 18.39 22.11 -19.50
N PRO A 282 17.07 21.85 -19.52
CA PRO A 282 16.42 21.14 -20.62
C PRO A 282 16.51 21.91 -21.94
N GLU A 283 16.58 23.24 -21.88
CA GLU A 283 16.69 24.14 -23.05
C GLU A 283 18.02 24.01 -23.80
N GLN A 284 19.08 23.51 -23.15
CA GLN A 284 20.37 23.23 -23.81
C GLN A 284 20.33 21.93 -24.63
N TYR A 285 19.34 21.07 -24.38
CA TYR A 285 19.21 19.75 -24.98
C TYR A 285 17.81 19.52 -25.60
N PRO A 286 17.30 20.45 -26.44
CA PRO A 286 15.91 20.44 -26.90
C PRO A 286 15.59 19.23 -27.78
N ASP A 287 16.54 18.78 -28.61
CA ASP A 287 16.34 17.68 -29.56
C ASP A 287 16.73 16.30 -28.98
N SER A 288 17.15 16.24 -27.72
CA SER A 288 17.62 15.00 -27.09
C SER A 288 16.94 14.73 -25.75
N GLY A 289 17.67 14.74 -24.64
CA GLY A 289 17.12 14.39 -23.32
C GLY A 289 16.12 15.41 -22.79
N GLY A 290 16.21 16.68 -23.23
CA GLY A 290 15.34 17.77 -22.77
C GLY A 290 13.99 17.80 -23.48
N TYR A 291 13.86 17.14 -24.63
CA TYR A 291 12.67 17.16 -25.48
C TYR A 291 11.38 16.89 -24.69
N MET A 292 11.32 15.77 -23.95
CA MET A 292 10.12 15.41 -23.19
C MET A 292 9.79 16.43 -22.10
N ILE A 293 10.79 17.02 -21.44
CA ILE A 293 10.54 18.03 -20.40
C ILE A 293 9.94 19.30 -21.04
N LEU A 294 10.50 19.74 -22.17
CA LEU A 294 10.01 20.92 -22.88
C LEU A 294 8.62 20.69 -23.48
N LEU A 295 8.37 19.52 -24.06
CA LEU A 295 7.07 19.13 -24.61
C LEU A 295 5.98 19.16 -23.52
N LEU A 296 6.22 18.53 -22.37
CA LEU A 296 5.24 18.53 -21.27
C LEU A 296 4.98 19.95 -20.74
N LYS A 297 6.02 20.79 -20.65
CA LYS A 297 5.90 22.20 -20.24
C LYS A 297 5.08 23.02 -21.25
N GLU A 298 5.30 22.81 -22.54
CA GLU A 298 4.56 23.46 -23.62
C GLU A 298 3.09 23.03 -23.64
N LEU A 299 2.81 21.74 -23.50
CA LEU A 299 1.44 21.23 -23.47
C LEU A 299 0.64 21.73 -22.27
N LEU A 300 1.27 21.82 -21.10
CA LEU A 300 0.64 22.38 -19.91
C LEU A 300 0.42 23.88 -20.00
N SER A 301 1.32 24.63 -20.67
CA SER A 301 1.16 26.08 -20.84
C SER A 301 0.08 26.45 -21.86
N LYS A 302 -0.12 25.61 -22.89
CA LYS A 302 -1.20 25.75 -23.87
C LYS A 302 -2.55 25.21 -23.39
N ALA A 303 -2.61 24.49 -22.27
CA ALA A 303 -3.85 23.86 -21.80
C ALA A 303 -4.85 24.90 -21.25
N ASP A 304 -6.06 24.89 -21.80
CA ASP A 304 -7.18 25.73 -21.35
C ASP A 304 -7.78 25.23 -20.02
N TRP A 305 -8.55 26.09 -19.35
CA TRP A 305 -9.23 25.74 -18.09
C TRP A 305 -10.30 24.64 -18.24
N PHE A 306 -10.94 24.55 -19.42
CA PHE A 306 -12.04 23.62 -19.72
C PHE A 306 -11.72 22.67 -20.89
N GLY A 307 -10.44 22.55 -21.22
CA GLY A 307 -9.95 21.66 -22.27
C GLY A 307 -10.13 22.25 -23.67
N ASN A 308 -9.28 21.80 -24.57
CA ASN A 308 -9.35 22.18 -25.98
C ASN A 308 -8.97 20.95 -26.79
N SER A 309 -9.94 20.35 -27.51
CA SER A 309 -9.74 19.10 -28.23
C SER A 309 -8.84 19.24 -29.48
N MET A 310 -8.29 20.42 -29.75
CA MET A 310 -7.51 20.72 -30.95
C MET A 310 -6.00 20.44 -30.81
N THR A 311 -5.48 20.16 -29.61
CA THR A 311 -4.07 19.79 -29.44
C THR A 311 -3.87 18.28 -29.63
N ASN A 312 -3.91 17.83 -30.90
CA ASN A 312 -3.58 16.45 -31.31
C ASN A 312 -2.06 16.15 -31.24
N GLU A 313 -1.33 16.76 -30.31
CA GLU A 313 0.09 16.50 -30.13
C GLU A 313 0.26 15.15 -29.43
N PHE A 314 0.95 14.22 -30.10
CA PHE A 314 1.21 12.89 -29.57
C PHE A 314 2.18 12.96 -28.39
N ILE A 315 1.74 12.47 -27.24
CA ILE A 315 2.57 12.36 -26.02
C ILE A 315 3.05 10.91 -25.88
N PRO A 316 4.35 10.61 -26.10
CA PRO A 316 4.90 9.30 -25.78
C PRO A 316 4.61 8.96 -24.31
N GLU A 317 4.15 7.75 -24.02
CA GLU A 317 3.78 7.34 -22.65
C GLU A 317 2.68 8.23 -21.99
N GLY A 318 1.90 8.95 -22.81
CA GLY A 318 0.78 9.80 -22.37
C GLY A 318 -0.35 9.05 -21.69
N HIS A 319 -0.45 7.74 -21.87
CA HIS A 319 -1.44 6.90 -21.17
C HIS A 319 -0.87 6.22 -19.91
N THR A 320 0.44 6.28 -19.69
CA THR A 320 1.15 5.67 -18.55
C THR A 320 1.73 6.76 -17.64
N ASN A 321 2.97 7.17 -17.85
CA ASN A 321 3.71 8.07 -16.96
C ASN A 321 3.21 9.51 -17.06
N PHE A 322 2.79 9.96 -18.24
CA PHE A 322 2.37 11.35 -18.49
C PHE A 322 0.85 11.53 -18.60
N VAL A 323 0.11 10.61 -17.97
CA VAL A 323 -1.36 10.60 -18.00
C VAL A 323 -2.01 11.86 -17.45
N LEU A 324 -1.38 12.50 -16.46
CA LEU A 324 -1.90 13.76 -15.94
C LEU A 324 -1.84 14.86 -17.01
N VAL A 325 -0.73 14.97 -17.75
CA VAL A 325 -0.58 15.97 -18.82
C VAL A 325 -1.57 15.68 -19.95
N SER A 326 -1.68 14.43 -20.39
CA SER A 326 -2.66 14.02 -21.41
C SER A 326 -4.10 14.38 -21.02
N LEU A 327 -4.50 14.12 -19.78
CA LEU A 327 -5.83 14.47 -19.29
C LEU A 327 -6.02 15.98 -19.11
N THR A 328 -4.99 16.72 -18.69
CA THR A 328 -5.03 18.18 -18.57
C THR A 328 -5.17 18.86 -19.93
N SER A 329 -4.40 18.43 -20.93
CA SER A 329 -4.51 18.99 -22.29
C SER A 329 -5.90 18.71 -22.90
N TYR A 330 -6.47 17.54 -22.63
CA TYR A 330 -7.77 17.15 -23.19
C TYR A 330 -8.98 17.74 -22.45
N PHE A 331 -9.04 17.61 -21.12
CA PHE A 331 -10.19 18.03 -20.30
C PHE A 331 -9.99 19.38 -19.59
N GLY A 332 -8.78 19.93 -19.62
CA GLY A 332 -8.41 21.20 -19.02
C GLY A 332 -7.93 21.12 -17.57
N TRP A 333 -7.42 22.26 -17.08
CA TRP A 333 -6.90 22.40 -15.71
C TRP A 333 -7.96 22.13 -14.63
N SER A 334 -9.21 22.52 -14.85
CA SER A 334 -10.29 22.32 -13.86
C SER A 334 -10.50 20.83 -13.58
N PHE A 335 -10.46 20.00 -14.62
CA PHE A 335 -10.56 18.56 -14.50
C PHE A 335 -9.35 17.96 -13.79
N ALA A 336 -8.14 18.37 -14.17
CA ALA A 336 -6.90 17.89 -13.56
C ALA A 336 -6.85 18.16 -12.05
N ILE A 337 -7.26 19.37 -11.63
CA ILE A 337 -7.35 19.74 -10.21
C ILE A 337 -8.37 18.86 -9.49
N ALA A 338 -9.57 18.67 -10.06
CA ALA A 338 -10.59 17.79 -9.48
C ALA A 338 -10.09 16.34 -9.34
N LEU A 339 -9.39 15.82 -10.34
CA LEU A 339 -8.79 14.49 -10.31
C LEU A 339 -7.76 14.35 -9.18
N VAL A 340 -6.83 15.31 -9.05
CA VAL A 340 -5.83 15.32 -7.98
C VAL A 340 -6.49 15.40 -6.60
N LEU A 341 -7.57 16.19 -6.46
CA LEU A 341 -8.34 16.26 -5.22
C LEU A 341 -8.97 14.91 -4.87
N ILE A 342 -9.62 14.24 -5.84
CA ILE A 342 -10.21 12.90 -5.64
C ILE A 342 -9.13 11.88 -5.21
N LEU A 343 -7.97 11.90 -5.86
CA LEU A 343 -6.85 11.01 -5.48
C LEU A 343 -6.30 11.34 -4.09
N SER A 344 -6.25 12.62 -3.71
CA SER A 344 -5.80 13.08 -2.39
C SER A 344 -6.78 12.72 -1.27
N LEU A 345 -8.07 12.56 -1.57
CA LEU A 345 -9.08 12.11 -0.59
C LEU A 345 -8.77 10.71 -0.03
N PHE A 346 -8.13 9.82 -0.80
CA PHE A 346 -7.65 8.54 -0.28
C PHE A 346 -6.66 8.75 0.86
N VAL A 347 -5.65 9.59 0.65
CA VAL A 347 -4.63 9.89 1.67
C VAL A 347 -5.30 10.46 2.92
N ALA A 348 -6.17 11.46 2.74
CA ALA A 348 -6.92 12.06 3.85
C ALA A 348 -7.75 11.03 4.62
N ARG A 349 -8.45 10.12 3.91
CA ARG A 349 -9.25 9.08 4.54
C ARG A 349 -8.39 8.07 5.30
N ILE A 350 -7.28 7.60 4.73
CA ILE A 350 -6.38 6.65 5.40
C ILE A 350 -5.77 7.29 6.67
N VAL A 351 -5.43 8.58 6.64
CA VAL A 351 -4.97 9.32 7.83
C VAL A 351 -6.04 9.34 8.92
N VAL A 352 -7.30 9.62 8.58
CA VAL A 352 -8.42 9.59 9.53
C VAL A 352 -8.61 8.19 10.13
N ILE A 353 -8.53 7.14 9.30
CA ILE A 353 -8.64 5.75 9.77
C ILE A 353 -7.50 5.44 10.76
N THR A 354 -6.27 5.83 10.44
CA THR A 354 -5.06 5.55 11.24
C THR A 354 -5.17 6.08 12.68
N ARG A 355 -5.87 7.20 12.90
CA ARG A 355 -6.09 7.78 14.23
C ARG A 355 -6.95 6.89 15.14
N ASN A 356 -7.81 6.06 14.55
CA ASN A 356 -8.76 5.20 15.26
C ASN A 356 -8.28 3.74 15.41
N ILE A 357 -7.06 3.41 14.97
CA ILE A 357 -6.51 2.06 15.06
C ILE A 357 -5.56 1.93 16.25
N HIS A 358 -5.86 0.97 17.13
CA HIS A 358 -5.05 0.64 18.30
C HIS A 358 -3.99 -0.44 18.02
N HIS A 359 -4.24 -1.35 17.07
CA HIS A 359 -3.29 -2.42 16.75
C HIS A 359 -2.01 -1.86 16.11
N ALA A 360 -0.85 -2.08 16.73
CA ALA A 360 0.42 -1.51 16.27
C ALA A 360 0.80 -1.95 14.84
N TYR A 361 0.73 -3.24 14.53
CA TYR A 361 0.97 -3.75 13.17
C TYR A 361 -0.03 -3.18 12.15
N GLY A 362 -1.31 -3.03 12.54
CA GLY A 362 -2.34 -2.45 11.66
C GLY A 362 -2.07 -0.98 11.38
N LYS A 363 -1.60 -0.24 12.39
CA LYS A 363 -1.18 1.17 12.25
C LYS A 363 0.00 1.30 11.29
N LEU A 364 1.02 0.46 11.42
CA LEU A 364 2.18 0.43 10.51
C LEU A 364 1.78 0.14 9.06
N LEU A 365 0.85 -0.80 8.82
CA LEU A 365 0.31 -1.05 7.49
C LEU A 365 -0.39 0.18 6.91
N LEU A 366 -1.19 0.90 7.70
CA LEU A 366 -1.84 2.13 7.22
C LEU A 366 -0.83 3.23 6.91
N ILE A 367 0.19 3.42 7.76
CA ILE A 367 1.25 4.41 7.56
C ILE A 367 2.08 4.09 6.32
N GLY A 368 2.46 2.82 6.11
CA GLY A 368 3.16 2.42 4.90
C GLY A 368 2.27 2.56 3.66
N SER A 369 0.96 2.29 3.76
CA SER A 369 0.01 2.53 2.66
C SER A 369 -0.09 4.01 2.30
N ILE A 370 -0.12 4.91 3.29
CA ILE A 370 -0.05 6.37 3.09
C ILE A 370 1.25 6.72 2.37
N ALA A 371 2.39 6.23 2.85
CA ALA A 371 3.70 6.54 2.26
C ALA A 371 3.77 6.10 0.79
N LEU A 372 3.41 4.86 0.50
CA LEU A 372 3.48 4.28 -0.85
C LEU A 372 2.54 4.97 -1.83
N TYR A 373 1.30 5.24 -1.42
CA TYR A 373 0.32 5.91 -2.29
C TYR A 373 0.69 7.38 -2.52
N THR A 374 1.08 8.09 -1.45
CA THR A 374 1.43 9.52 -1.52
C THR A 374 2.69 9.75 -2.35
N VAL A 375 3.71 8.91 -2.21
CA VAL A 375 4.94 9.02 -3.01
C VAL A 375 4.64 8.90 -4.50
N GLN A 376 3.85 7.91 -4.91
CA GLN A 376 3.45 7.76 -6.32
C GLN A 376 2.68 9.00 -6.81
N LEU A 377 1.69 9.46 -6.04
CA LEU A 377 0.86 10.61 -6.40
C LEU A 377 1.68 11.90 -6.51
N VAL A 378 2.43 12.25 -5.47
CA VAL A 378 3.19 13.51 -5.39
C VAL A 378 4.32 13.52 -6.41
N THR A 379 5.04 12.42 -6.57
CA THR A 379 6.16 12.38 -7.53
C THR A 379 5.66 12.38 -8.98
N ASN A 380 4.55 11.72 -9.30
CA ASN A 380 3.95 11.83 -10.63
C ASN A 380 3.52 13.27 -10.94
N ILE A 381 2.86 13.96 -10.00
CA ILE A 381 2.51 15.38 -10.19
C ILE A 381 3.78 16.24 -10.32
N ALA A 382 4.75 16.06 -9.42
CA ALA A 382 5.98 16.85 -9.41
C ALA A 382 6.79 16.67 -10.69
N MET A 383 6.89 15.44 -11.23
CA MET A 383 7.62 15.22 -12.48
C MET A 383 6.90 15.82 -13.68
N THR A 384 5.56 15.78 -13.72
CA THR A 384 4.78 16.39 -14.81
C THR A 384 4.85 17.91 -14.81
N LEU A 385 5.00 18.54 -13.64
CA LEU A 385 5.18 19.98 -13.49
C LEU A 385 6.65 20.43 -13.62
N GLY A 386 7.60 19.50 -13.79
CA GLY A 386 9.03 19.80 -13.90
C GLY A 386 9.75 20.05 -12.57
N PHE A 387 9.12 19.81 -11.42
CA PHE A 387 9.75 19.92 -10.09
C PHE A 387 10.56 18.69 -9.68
N PHE A 388 10.39 17.56 -10.38
CA PHE A 388 11.12 16.32 -10.13
C PHE A 388 11.62 15.73 -11.46
N PRO A 389 12.79 15.06 -11.49
CA PRO A 389 13.27 14.42 -12.71
C PRO A 389 12.26 13.44 -13.28
N LEU A 390 12.21 13.34 -14.61
CA LEU A 390 11.34 12.38 -15.29
C LEU A 390 11.72 10.96 -14.83
N THR A 391 10.79 10.33 -14.11
CA THR A 391 10.92 8.96 -13.61
C THR A 391 9.69 8.17 -14.03
N SER A 392 9.82 6.84 -14.11
CA SER A 392 8.71 5.94 -14.43
C SER A 392 7.79 5.73 -13.23
N MET A 393 7.10 6.79 -12.79
CA MET A 393 6.10 6.72 -11.71
C MET A 393 4.70 6.87 -12.27
N SER A 394 3.86 5.88 -11.99
CA SER A 394 2.46 5.88 -12.39
C SER A 394 1.60 6.71 -11.45
N LEU A 395 0.64 7.45 -12.00
CA LEU A 395 -0.43 8.10 -11.25
C LEU A 395 -1.36 7.00 -10.69
N PRO A 396 -1.62 6.98 -9.36
CA PRO A 396 -2.40 5.90 -8.75
C PRO A 396 -3.76 5.68 -9.41
N PHE A 397 -4.07 4.41 -9.74
CA PHE A 397 -5.27 3.94 -10.46
C PHE A 397 -5.45 4.44 -11.90
N ILE A 398 -5.09 5.69 -12.19
CA ILE A 398 -5.36 6.35 -13.48
C ILE A 398 -4.44 5.84 -14.57
N SER A 399 -3.13 5.78 -14.32
CA SER A 399 -2.17 5.31 -15.32
C SER A 399 -2.53 3.92 -15.87
N TYR A 400 -2.26 3.72 -17.15
CA TYR A 400 -2.37 2.41 -17.77
C TYR A 400 -1.29 1.47 -17.23
N GLY A 401 -1.66 0.20 -17.03
CA GLY A 401 -0.75 -0.83 -16.55
C GLY A 401 -1.38 -1.74 -15.51
N LEU A 402 -1.12 -3.04 -15.63
CA LEU A 402 -1.60 -4.04 -14.69
C LEU A 402 -0.97 -3.85 -13.31
N MET A 403 0.36 -3.72 -13.25
CA MET A 403 1.09 -3.71 -11.96
C MET A 403 0.78 -2.48 -11.10
N PRO A 404 0.76 -1.24 -11.62
CA PRO A 404 0.33 -0.09 -10.84
C PRO A 404 -1.12 -0.21 -10.35
N THR A 405 -2.01 -0.78 -11.17
CA THR A 405 -3.43 -0.98 -10.80
C THR A 405 -3.55 -2.00 -9.67
N LEU A 406 -2.90 -3.16 -9.80
CA LEU A 406 -2.90 -4.20 -8.77
C LEU A 406 -2.22 -3.72 -7.48
N PHE A 407 -1.13 -2.98 -7.59
CA PHE A 407 -0.41 -2.46 -6.43
C PHE A 407 -1.27 -1.50 -5.62
N ASN A 408 -1.88 -0.50 -6.27
CA ASN A 408 -2.75 0.46 -5.58
C ASN A 408 -4.02 -0.22 -5.04
N ALA A 409 -4.60 -1.18 -5.76
CA ALA A 409 -5.71 -1.98 -5.27
C ALA A 409 -5.34 -2.84 -4.05
N PHE A 410 -4.14 -3.42 -4.03
CA PHE A 410 -3.61 -4.14 -2.87
C PHE A 410 -3.49 -3.23 -1.65
N LEU A 411 -2.93 -2.01 -1.80
CA LEU A 411 -2.81 -1.04 -0.71
C LEU A 411 -4.19 -0.68 -0.12
N ILE A 412 -5.16 -0.34 -0.98
CA ILE A 412 -6.52 -0.02 -0.52
C ILE A 412 -7.21 -1.24 0.11
N GLY A 413 -6.99 -2.43 -0.43
CA GLY A 413 -7.48 -3.67 0.16
C GLY A 413 -6.94 -3.94 1.56
N VAL A 414 -5.64 -3.65 1.80
CA VAL A 414 -5.03 -3.71 3.13
C VAL A 414 -5.66 -2.68 4.07
N VAL A 415 -5.84 -1.44 3.62
CA VAL A 415 -6.52 -0.38 4.40
C VAL A 415 -7.93 -0.83 4.83
N LEU A 416 -8.72 -1.36 3.90
CA LEU A 416 -10.06 -1.87 4.15
C LEU A 416 -10.05 -3.06 5.12
N SER A 417 -9.06 -3.96 5.00
CA SER A 417 -8.88 -5.08 5.92
C SER A 417 -8.62 -4.63 7.35
N VAL A 418 -7.76 -3.61 7.53
CA VAL A 418 -7.45 -3.03 8.83
C VAL A 418 -8.69 -2.34 9.42
N TYR A 419 -9.37 -1.51 8.64
CA TYR A 419 -10.59 -0.83 9.07
C TYR A 419 -11.67 -1.82 9.51
N ARG A 420 -11.88 -2.89 8.74
CA ARG A 420 -12.91 -3.89 9.00
C ARG A 420 -12.81 -4.56 10.36
N ARG A 421 -11.60 -4.70 10.87
CA ARG A 421 -11.28 -5.41 12.13
C ARG A 421 -10.87 -4.48 13.25
N LYS A 422 -11.12 -3.17 13.13
CA LYS A 422 -10.72 -2.17 14.13
C LYS A 422 -11.33 -2.42 15.52
N ASP A 423 -12.56 -2.94 15.58
CA ASP A 423 -13.29 -3.18 16.83
C ASP A 423 -13.00 -4.58 17.42
N LEU A 424 -12.30 -5.47 16.71
CA LEU A 424 -11.90 -6.80 17.21
C LEU A 424 -10.62 -6.79 18.04
N VAL A 425 -9.95 -5.64 18.14
CA VAL A 425 -8.65 -5.51 18.84
C VAL A 425 -8.79 -4.67 20.11
N SER A 426 -9.80 -3.82 20.20
CA SER A 426 -9.99 -2.88 21.32
C SER A 426 -10.35 -3.56 22.64
N SER A 427 -10.93 -4.76 22.63
CA SER A 427 -11.44 -5.44 23.84
C SER A 427 -10.34 -5.90 24.79
N CYS A 428 -9.14 -6.23 24.27
CA CYS A 428 -8.01 -6.71 25.07
C CYS A 428 -7.39 -5.64 26.00
N PHE A 429 -7.70 -4.35 25.80
CA PHE A 429 -7.08 -3.25 26.56
C PHE A 429 -7.97 -2.68 27.68
N ILE A 430 -9.18 -3.19 27.89
CA ILE A 430 -10.06 -2.72 28.98
C ILE A 430 -9.72 -3.40 30.32
N THR A 431 -8.86 -4.42 30.32
CA THR A 431 -8.42 -5.11 31.54
C THR A 431 -6.90 -5.19 31.59
N ASN A 432 -6.24 -4.10 31.97
CA ASN A 432 -4.94 -4.10 32.64
C ASN A 432 -4.90 -2.96 33.65
#